data_AF-A0A0S2EL49-F1
#
_entry.id   AF-A0A0S2EL49-F1
#
_cell.length_a   1.000
_cell.length_b   1.000
_cell.length_c   1.000
_cell.angle_alpha   90.00
_cell.angle_beta   90.00
_cell.angle_gamma   90.00
#
_symmetry.space_group_name_H-M   'P 1'
#
loop_
_entity.id
_entity.type
_entity.pdbx_description
1 polymer ?
#
loop_
_entity_poly.entity_id
_entity_poly.type
_entity_poly.pdbx_seq_one_letter_code
_entity_poly.pdbx_strand_id
1 'polypeptide(L)'
;MDGTPVIGRDTTLSVRTNTAEADRFFDSRPVGYLVNRPDLSEEEVLAAIAERLAFDGRTGPEPQVVIEAARLGKRKALAFLRKLVLPQPRSPLAMPVRPILREHLTHGVGEGH
;
A
#
# COMPACT_ATOMS: atom_id res chain seq x y z
N MET A 1 -33.47 15.16 44.23
CA MET A 1 -33.56 14.14 43.17
C MET A 1 -33.05 14.81 41.91
N ASP A 2 -31.74 14.85 41.68
CA ASP A 2 -31.16 15.31 40.40
C ASP A 2 -29.80 14.63 40.20
N GLY A 3 -29.69 13.93 39.07
CA GLY A 3 -28.68 12.92 38.79
C GLY A 3 -27.36 13.48 38.29
N THR A 4 -26.27 12.89 38.78
CA THR A 4 -24.92 13.01 38.21
C THR A 4 -24.83 12.15 36.94
N PRO A 5 -24.39 12.69 35.79
CA PRO A 5 -24.11 11.86 34.63
C PRO A 5 -22.80 11.10 34.85
N VAL A 6 -22.90 9.77 34.88
CA VAL A 6 -21.78 8.84 34.91
C VAL A 6 -21.11 8.88 33.54
N ILE A 7 -19.88 9.37 33.45
CA ILE A 7 -19.10 9.38 32.21
C ILE A 7 -18.81 7.93 31.83
N GLY A 8 -19.55 7.43 30.85
CA GLY A 8 -19.36 6.13 30.23
C GLY A 8 -17.98 6.05 29.58
N ARG A 9 -17.22 5.03 29.98
CA ARG A 9 -15.98 4.64 29.29
C ARG A 9 -16.36 3.95 27.99
N ASP A 10 -16.49 4.71 26.91
CA ASP A 10 -16.51 4.14 25.56
C ASP A 10 -15.09 3.68 25.20
N THR A 11 -14.72 2.52 25.73
CA THR A 11 -13.59 1.77 25.23
C THR A 11 -14.08 1.10 23.96
N THR A 12 -14.05 1.83 22.83
CA THR A 12 -14.16 1.21 21.51
C THR A 12 -12.91 0.37 21.31
N LEU A 13 -12.94 -0.84 21.86
CA LEU A 13 -12.01 -1.91 21.58
C LEU A 13 -12.23 -2.23 20.09
N SER A 14 -11.53 -1.53 19.20
CA SER A 14 -11.42 -1.94 17.81
C SER A 14 -10.84 -3.34 17.84
N VAL A 15 -11.71 -4.32 17.63
CA VAL A 15 -11.36 -5.68 17.24
C VAL A 15 -10.54 -5.53 15.98
N ARG A 16 -9.21 -5.40 16.14
CA ARG A 16 -8.28 -5.65 15.06
C ARG A 16 -8.44 -7.13 14.78
N THR A 17 -9.26 -7.43 13.79
CA THR A 17 -9.46 -8.77 13.25
C THR A 17 -8.09 -9.36 12.95
N ASN A 18 -7.62 -10.22 13.85
CA ASN A 18 -6.37 -10.95 13.73
C ASN A 18 -6.48 -12.07 12.66
N THR A 19 -7.52 -12.04 11.84
CA THR A 19 -7.79 -12.92 10.70
C THR A 19 -6.72 -12.80 9.60
N ALA A 20 -5.93 -11.73 9.59
CA ALA A 20 -4.86 -11.54 8.61
C ALA A 20 -3.64 -12.44 8.83
N GLU A 21 -3.56 -13.27 9.88
CA GLU A 21 -2.42 -14.15 10.11
C GLU A 21 -2.54 -15.51 9.39
N ALA A 22 -3.76 -16.01 9.21
CA ALA A 22 -4.00 -17.31 8.57
C ALA A 22 -3.94 -17.26 7.03
N ASP A 23 -4.29 -16.12 6.41
CA ASP A 23 -4.21 -15.93 4.95
C ASP A 23 -2.79 -15.72 4.41
N ARG A 24 -1.78 -15.54 5.28
CA ARG A 24 -0.38 -15.33 4.84
C ARG A 24 0.35 -16.62 4.49
N PHE A 25 -0.16 -17.78 4.90
CA PHE A 25 0.53 -19.06 4.71
C PHE A 25 0.68 -19.44 3.22
N PHE A 26 -0.17 -18.88 2.35
CA PHE A 26 -0.10 -19.04 0.90
C PHE A 26 -0.36 -17.72 0.18
N ASP A 27 0.36 -16.66 0.55
CA ASP A 27 0.26 -15.37 -0.17
C ASP A 27 0.72 -15.54 -1.63
N SER A 28 -0.26 -15.82 -2.51
CA SER A 28 -0.09 -16.06 -3.94
C SER A 28 -0.16 -14.76 -4.75
N ARG A 29 -0.27 -13.61 -4.09
CA ARG A 29 -0.30 -12.33 -4.78
C ARG A 29 1.02 -12.10 -5.52
N PRO A 30 0.99 -11.32 -6.62
CA PRO A 30 2.20 -10.92 -7.32
C PRO A 30 3.23 -10.31 -6.36
N VAL A 31 4.50 -10.62 -6.58
CA VAL A 31 5.61 -10.20 -5.69
C VAL A 31 5.66 -8.67 -5.49
N GLY A 32 5.24 -7.90 -6.50
CA GLY A 32 5.12 -6.44 -6.40
C GLY A 32 4.25 -5.96 -5.21
N TYR A 33 3.27 -6.74 -4.75
CA TYR A 33 2.48 -6.39 -3.57
C TYR A 33 3.28 -6.45 -2.27
N LEU A 34 4.33 -7.27 -2.18
CA LEU A 34 5.19 -7.36 -1.00
C LEU A 34 5.99 -6.05 -0.77
N VAL A 35 6.20 -5.29 -1.83
CA VAL A 35 6.92 -3.99 -1.82
C VAL A 35 6.00 -2.79 -2.07
N ASN A 36 4.67 -2.98 -2.03
CA ASN A 36 3.66 -1.96 -2.35
C ASN A 36 3.83 -1.32 -3.76
N ARG A 37 4.34 -2.09 -4.71
CA ARG A 37 4.55 -1.67 -6.11
C ARG A 37 3.98 -2.74 -7.05
N PRO A 38 2.64 -2.78 -7.23
CA PRO A 38 1.99 -3.79 -8.07
C PRO A 38 2.34 -3.65 -9.56
N ASP A 39 2.97 -2.55 -9.95
CA ASP A 39 3.48 -2.30 -11.30
C ASP A 39 4.78 -3.07 -11.62
N LEU A 40 5.47 -3.59 -10.60
CA LEU A 40 6.73 -4.32 -10.79
C LEU A 40 6.49 -5.79 -11.13
N SER A 41 7.26 -6.29 -12.10
CA SER A 41 7.31 -7.72 -12.40
C SER A 41 8.11 -8.47 -11.34
N GLU A 42 7.92 -9.79 -11.28
CA GLU A 42 8.70 -10.66 -10.38
C GLU A 42 10.20 -10.61 -10.70
N GLU A 43 10.55 -10.56 -11.99
CA GLU A 43 11.93 -10.45 -12.48
C GLU A 43 12.61 -9.16 -12.01
N GLU A 44 11.89 -8.02 -12.07
CA GLU A 44 12.41 -6.72 -11.61
C GLU A 44 12.68 -6.73 -10.10
N VAL A 45 11.82 -7.39 -9.31
CA VAL A 45 12.03 -7.51 -7.85
C VAL A 45 13.19 -8.45 -7.53
N LEU A 46 13.31 -9.59 -8.25
CA LEU A 46 14.41 -10.53 -8.09
C LEU A 46 15.76 -9.88 -8.41
N ALA A 47 15.84 -9.11 -9.51
CA ALA A 47 17.02 -8.36 -9.88
C ALA A 47 17.40 -7.34 -8.79
N ALA A 48 16.44 -6.56 -8.29
CA ALA A 48 16.68 -5.61 -7.22
C ALA A 48 17.18 -6.28 -5.92
N ILE A 49 16.66 -7.47 -5.58
CA ILE A 49 17.15 -8.25 -4.45
C ILE A 49 18.60 -8.70 -4.66
N ALA A 50 18.91 -9.25 -5.84
CA ALA A 50 20.25 -9.71 -6.17
C ALA A 50 21.28 -8.57 -6.12
N GLU A 51 20.95 -7.42 -6.71
CA GLU A 51 21.79 -6.22 -6.65
C GLU A 51 22.01 -5.76 -5.21
N ARG A 52 20.96 -5.76 -4.39
CA ARG A 52 21.08 -5.35 -2.99
C ARG A 52 21.94 -6.32 -2.17
N LEU A 53 21.82 -7.63 -2.40
CA LEU A 53 22.65 -8.63 -1.74
C LEU A 53 24.13 -8.49 -2.15
N ALA A 54 24.38 -8.25 -3.44
CA ALA A 54 25.72 -7.99 -3.96
C ALA A 54 26.31 -6.71 -3.33
N PHE A 55 25.53 -5.64 -3.22
CA PHE A 55 25.96 -4.39 -2.60
C PHE A 55 26.31 -4.56 -1.11
N ASP A 56 25.51 -5.32 -0.36
CA ASP A 56 25.77 -5.57 1.07
C ASP A 56 26.97 -6.54 1.29
N GLY A 57 27.62 -7.03 0.22
CA GLY A 57 28.80 -7.90 0.28
C GLY A 57 28.51 -9.27 0.93
N ARG A 58 27.24 -9.68 0.97
CA ARG A 58 26.82 -10.95 1.57
C ARG A 58 26.65 -11.99 0.48
N THR A 59 27.24 -13.17 0.68
CA THR A 59 26.77 -14.42 0.06
C THR A 59 25.44 -14.78 0.73
N GLY A 60 24.42 -14.00 0.42
CA GLY A 60 23.09 -14.14 1.01
C GLY A 60 22.36 -15.36 0.47
N PRO A 61 21.20 -15.70 1.09
CA PRO A 61 20.29 -16.68 0.51
C PRO A 61 19.86 -16.25 -0.90
N GLU A 62 19.50 -17.20 -1.74
CA GLU A 62 19.03 -16.89 -3.09
C GLU A 62 17.85 -15.90 -3.05
N PRO A 63 17.72 -14.99 -4.03
CA PRO A 63 16.66 -14.01 -4.08
C PRO A 63 15.25 -14.60 -3.91
N GLN A 64 15.02 -15.77 -4.48
CA GLN A 64 13.76 -16.52 -4.36
C GLN A 64 13.44 -16.88 -2.91
N VAL A 65 14.44 -17.29 -2.12
CA VAL A 65 14.29 -17.62 -0.70
C VAL A 65 13.90 -16.38 0.11
N VAL A 66 14.37 -15.19 -0.28
CA VAL A 66 13.98 -13.93 0.37
C VAL A 66 12.50 -13.61 0.12
N ILE A 67 12.01 -13.85 -1.10
CA ILE A 67 10.59 -13.68 -1.44
C ILE A 67 9.72 -14.66 -0.66
N GLU A 68 10.08 -15.95 -0.65
CA GLU A 68 9.33 -16.96 0.10
C GLU A 68 9.36 -16.68 1.60
N ALA A 69 10.50 -16.25 2.14
CA ALA A 69 10.60 -15.78 3.52
C ALA A 69 9.68 -14.58 3.81
N ALA A 70 9.53 -13.66 2.86
CA ALA A 70 8.64 -12.51 2.98
C ALA A 70 7.16 -12.92 2.91
N ARG A 71 6.80 -13.86 2.03
CA ARG A 71 5.44 -14.45 1.96
C ARG A 71 5.05 -15.12 3.28
N LEU A 72 5.99 -15.87 3.88
CA LEU A 72 5.84 -16.45 5.22
C LEU A 72 5.82 -15.41 6.36
N GLY A 73 5.93 -14.11 6.06
CA GLY A 73 5.87 -13.03 7.04
C GLY A 73 7.14 -12.87 7.89
N LYS A 74 8.29 -13.44 7.48
CA LYS A 74 9.53 -13.30 8.24
C LYS A 74 9.95 -11.83 8.30
N ARG A 75 10.00 -11.27 9.50
CA ARG A 75 10.28 -9.84 9.74
C ARG A 75 11.59 -9.35 9.11
N LYS A 76 12.64 -10.18 9.12
CA LYS A 76 13.94 -9.85 8.49
C LYS A 76 13.83 -9.68 6.97
N ALA A 77 13.06 -10.56 6.30
CA ALA A 77 12.86 -10.49 4.85
C ALA A 77 12.03 -9.26 4.48
N LEU A 78 10.93 -8.98 5.18
CA LEU A 78 10.13 -7.78 4.97
C LEU A 78 10.93 -6.48 5.22
N ALA A 79 11.76 -6.45 6.26
CA ALA A 79 12.63 -5.31 6.53
C ALA A 79 13.72 -5.13 5.47
N PHE A 80 14.17 -6.22 4.85
CA PHE A 80 15.10 -6.19 3.73
C PHE A 80 14.45 -5.67 2.45
N LEU A 81 13.25 -6.16 2.10
CA LEU A 81 12.48 -5.71 0.93
C LEU A 81 12.21 -4.20 0.94
N ARG A 82 12.00 -3.61 2.13
CA ARG A 82 11.84 -2.16 2.32
C ARG A 82 13.06 -1.32 1.98
N LYS A 83 14.24 -1.93 1.86
CA LYS A 83 15.52 -1.26 1.56
C LYS A 83 15.97 -1.47 0.12
N LEU A 84 15.16 -2.12 -0.70
CA LEU A 84 15.46 -2.31 -2.10
C LEU A 84 15.43 -0.96 -2.83
N VAL A 85 16.38 -0.80 -3.75
CA VAL A 85 16.33 0.28 -4.72
C VAL A 85 15.50 -0.25 -5.88
N LEU A 86 14.33 0.35 -6.10
CA LEU A 86 13.38 -0.09 -7.12
C LEU A 86 13.39 0.90 -8.28
N PRO A 87 13.10 0.44 -9.52
CA PRO A 87 12.98 1.34 -10.65
C PRO A 87 11.82 2.33 -10.45
N GLN A 88 11.90 3.44 -11.19
CA GLN A 88 10.89 4.49 -11.13
C GLN A 88 9.49 3.93 -11.42
N PRO A 89 8.45 4.40 -10.72
CA PRO A 89 7.08 3.96 -10.93
C PRO A 89 6.64 4.25 -12.37
N ARG A 90 6.15 3.21 -13.05
CA ARG A 90 5.58 3.31 -14.40
C ARG A 90 4.07 3.53 -14.39
N SER A 91 3.44 3.44 -13.22
CA SER A 91 2.01 3.65 -13.06
C SER A 91 1.62 5.06 -13.52
N PRO A 92 0.66 5.20 -14.46
CA PRO A 92 0.12 6.50 -14.80
C PRO A 92 -0.60 7.07 -13.57
N LEU A 93 -0.26 8.31 -13.22
CA LEU A 93 -0.98 9.06 -12.20
C LEU A 93 -2.45 9.17 -12.61
N ALA A 94 -3.33 8.50 -11.88
CA ALA A 94 -4.77 8.63 -12.07
C ALA A 94 -5.15 10.06 -11.68
N MET A 95 -5.26 10.95 -12.67
CA MET A 95 -5.77 12.29 -12.45
C MET A 95 -7.29 12.23 -12.31
N PRO A 96 -7.86 12.58 -11.13
CA PRO A 96 -9.31 12.69 -11.01
C PRO A 96 -9.79 13.82 -11.92
N VAL A 97 -10.60 13.48 -12.92
CA VAL A 97 -11.22 14.47 -13.81
C VAL A 97 -12.30 15.20 -13.02
N ARG A 98 -12.06 16.49 -12.71
CA ARG A 98 -13.10 17.35 -12.16
C ARG A 98 -13.91 17.93 -13.33
N PRO A 99 -15.22 17.67 -13.43
CA PRO A 99 -16.05 18.34 -14.43
C PRO A 99 -16.04 19.84 -14.15
N ILE A 100 -15.74 20.65 -15.16
CA ILE A 100 -15.84 22.10 -15.08
C ILE A 100 -17.34 22.42 -15.12
N LEU A 101 -17.94 22.75 -13.98
CA LEU A 101 -19.30 23.24 -13.91
C LEU A 101 -19.32 24.63 -14.58
N ARG A 102 -19.92 24.71 -15.78
CA ARG A 102 -20.27 25.99 -16.41
C ARG A 102 -21.54 26.52 -15.73
N GLU A 103 -21.39 27.04 -14.54
CA GLU A 103 -22.36 27.94 -13.95
C GLU A 103 -22.07 29.37 -14.45
N HIS A 104 -23.14 30.11 -14.79
CA HIS A 104 -23.14 31.52 -15.23
C HIS A 104 -22.99 31.83 -16.73
N LEU A 105 -23.97 31.45 -17.57
CA LEU A 105 -24.31 32.24 -18.77
C LEU A 105 -25.82 32.49 -18.96
N THR A 106 -26.66 32.13 -17.98
CA THR A 106 -28.12 32.31 -18.05
C THR A 106 -28.65 33.18 -16.90
N HIS A 107 -28.12 34.39 -16.74
CA HIS A 107 -28.84 35.47 -16.04
C HIS A 107 -28.55 36.79 -16.75
N GLY A 108 -29.30 37.00 -17.83
CA GLY A 108 -29.32 38.22 -18.62
C GLY A 108 -30.63 38.30 -19.41
N VAL A 109 -31.73 37.87 -18.80
CA VAL A 109 -33.08 38.30 -19.21
C VAL A 109 -33.29 39.65 -18.52
N GLY A 110 -33.12 40.72 -19.29
CA GLY A 110 -33.52 42.07 -18.93
C GLY A 110 -34.33 42.61 -20.10
N GLU A 111 -35.66 42.53 -19.98
CA GLU A 111 -36.63 43.13 -20.87
C GLU A 111 -36.36 44.64 -20.98
N GLY A 112 -36.21 45.14 -22.20
CA GLY A 112 -36.15 46.57 -22.51
C GLY A 112 -37.41 46.94 -23.29
N HIS A 113 -38.26 47.75 -22.64
CA HIS A 113 -39.47 48.37 -23.16
C HIS A 113 -39.13 49.49 -24.17
#